data_AF-A0A351T572-F1
#
_entry.id   AF-A0A351T572-F1
#
_cell.length_a   1.000
_cell.length_b   1.000
_cell.length_c   1.000
_cell.angle_alpha   90.00
_cell.angle_beta   90.00
_cell.angle_gamma   90.00
#
_symmetry.space_group_name_H-M   'P 1'
#
loop_
_entity.id
_entity.type
_entity.pdbx_description
1 polymer ?
#
loop_
_entity_poly.entity_id
_entity_poly.type
_entity_poly.pdbx_seq_one_letter_code
_entity_poly.pdbx_strand_id
1 'polypeptide(L)'
;MQGPFQVAIYGASDIVGYWDVARSHFGSDTPTVMCDTVRLVLQKVANETGVVGVLPTPGCGDSGTDWWQGLAHGSAGDRAGPQIVARLPFFRSERKPERDAVAVAKVDREETGEDRTYLVLHGPANVSRTSCLKTIEAAGISAQLVDWQSDRESVLLLDAEGYISGDDPRLSAARQAAGGAIMHISVIGGYAVPYHLPG
;
A
#
# COMPACT_ATOMS: atom_id res chain seq x y z
N MET A 1 -3.41 -24.36 14.07
CA MET A 1 -4.52 -24.40 13.10
C MET A 1 -4.63 -23.02 12.48
N GLN A 2 -4.24 -22.87 11.22
CA GLN A 2 -4.47 -21.66 10.44
C GLN A 2 -5.98 -21.52 10.25
N GLY A 3 -6.56 -20.39 10.65
CA GLY A 3 -7.99 -20.12 10.44
C GLY A 3 -8.35 -20.13 8.95
N PRO A 4 -9.66 -20.17 8.59
CA PRO A 4 -10.08 -20.19 7.20
C PRO A 4 -9.56 -18.95 6.46
N PHE A 5 -8.87 -19.16 5.34
CA PHE A 5 -8.39 -18.10 4.46
C PHE A 5 -9.55 -17.56 3.62
N GLN A 6 -9.73 -16.23 3.60
CA GLN A 6 -10.80 -15.56 2.87
C GLN A 6 -10.28 -14.29 2.19
N VAL A 7 -10.85 -13.94 1.04
CA VAL A 7 -10.56 -12.69 0.32
C VAL A 7 -11.75 -11.73 0.39
N ALA A 8 -11.51 -10.50 0.82
CA ALA A 8 -12.48 -9.39 0.80
C ALA A 8 -12.13 -8.43 -0.35
N ILE A 9 -13.03 -8.24 -1.31
CA ILE A 9 -12.74 -7.48 -2.54
C ILE A 9 -13.55 -6.20 -2.57
N TYR A 10 -12.89 -5.06 -2.84
CA TYR A 10 -13.60 -3.83 -3.19
C TYR A 10 -14.17 -3.92 -4.62
N GLY A 11 -15.49 -3.80 -4.76
CA GLY A 11 -16.18 -4.04 -6.04
C GLY A 11 -16.85 -2.83 -6.68
N ALA A 12 -16.88 -1.66 -6.03
CA ALA A 12 -17.81 -0.60 -6.43
C ALA A 12 -17.47 0.07 -7.79
N SER A 13 -16.19 0.16 -8.18
CA SER A 13 -15.78 0.83 -9.41
C SER A 13 -15.65 -0.11 -10.62
N ASP A 14 -15.24 -1.36 -10.39
CA ASP A 14 -15.09 -2.40 -11.42
C ASP A 14 -15.12 -3.79 -10.76
N ILE A 15 -16.33 -4.27 -10.46
CA ILE A 15 -16.52 -5.54 -9.76
C ILE A 15 -15.85 -6.72 -10.47
N VAL A 16 -15.95 -6.77 -11.80
CA VAL A 16 -15.44 -7.90 -12.59
C VAL A 16 -13.92 -7.87 -12.62
N GLY A 17 -13.31 -6.69 -12.86
CA GLY A 17 -11.86 -6.56 -12.92
C GLY A 17 -11.18 -6.92 -11.59
N TYR A 18 -11.71 -6.43 -10.46
CA TYR A 18 -11.16 -6.75 -9.13
C TYR A 18 -11.41 -8.20 -8.72
N TRP A 19 -12.55 -8.78 -9.12
CA TRP A 19 -12.85 -10.19 -8.90
C TRP A 19 -11.91 -11.11 -9.68
N ASP A 20 -11.68 -10.82 -10.96
CA ASP A 20 -10.84 -11.63 -11.83
C ASP A 20 -9.37 -11.63 -11.36
N VAL A 21 -8.81 -10.45 -11.06
CA VAL A 21 -7.41 -10.37 -10.57
C VAL A 21 -7.23 -11.08 -9.23
N ALA A 22 -8.23 -10.99 -8.33
CA ALA A 22 -8.19 -11.69 -7.05
C ALA A 22 -8.22 -13.22 -7.24
N ARG A 23 -9.06 -13.73 -8.15
CA ARG A 23 -9.13 -15.17 -8.45
C ARG A 23 -7.89 -15.69 -9.14
N SER A 24 -7.32 -14.92 -10.07
CA SER A 24 -6.05 -15.27 -10.72
C SER A 24 -4.92 -15.41 -9.71
N HIS A 25 -4.93 -14.63 -8.63
CA HIS A 25 -3.87 -14.63 -7.62
C HIS A 25 -4.11 -15.60 -6.46
N PHE A 26 -5.30 -15.62 -5.87
CA PHE A 26 -5.64 -16.42 -4.68
C PHE A 26 -6.30 -17.75 -4.99
N GLY A 27 -6.55 -18.04 -6.27
CA GLY A 27 -7.22 -19.27 -6.72
C GLY A 27 -8.74 -19.13 -6.80
N SER A 28 -9.33 -19.95 -7.67
CA SER A 28 -10.76 -19.95 -7.98
C SER A 28 -11.66 -20.40 -6.83
N ASP A 29 -11.12 -21.19 -5.91
CA ASP A 29 -11.91 -21.89 -4.89
C ASP A 29 -11.82 -21.19 -3.53
N THR A 30 -11.07 -20.08 -3.46
CA THR A 30 -10.89 -19.29 -2.25
C THR A 30 -12.19 -18.56 -1.89
N PRO A 31 -12.72 -18.76 -0.66
CA PRO A 31 -13.88 -18.02 -0.18
C PRO A 31 -13.69 -16.52 -0.37
N THR A 32 -14.65 -15.87 -1.02
CA THR A 32 -14.54 -14.46 -1.40
C THR A 32 -15.80 -13.71 -1.01
N VAL A 33 -15.64 -12.50 -0.46
CA VAL A 33 -16.73 -11.58 -0.12
C VAL A 33 -16.54 -10.24 -0.83
N MET A 34 -17.59 -9.77 -1.49
CA MET A 34 -17.61 -8.45 -2.11
C MET A 34 -17.97 -7.38 -1.10
N CYS A 35 -17.28 -6.25 -1.16
CA CYS A 35 -17.48 -5.09 -0.31
C CYS A 35 -17.69 -3.84 -1.16
N ASP A 36 -18.68 -3.03 -0.79
CA ASP A 36 -19.04 -1.81 -1.53
C ASP A 36 -18.13 -0.62 -1.20
N THR A 37 -17.30 -0.72 -0.15
CA THR A 37 -16.37 0.35 0.24
C THR A 37 -15.01 -0.20 0.65
N VAL A 38 -13.96 0.56 0.37
CA VAL A 38 -12.60 0.25 0.83
C VAL A 38 -12.54 0.16 2.36
N ARG A 39 -13.27 1.03 3.06
CA ARG A 39 -13.36 1.02 4.53
C ARG A 39 -13.83 -0.34 5.06
N LEU A 40 -14.84 -0.95 4.44
CA LEU A 40 -15.35 -2.24 4.87
C LEU A 40 -14.30 -3.34 4.68
N VAL A 41 -13.59 -3.36 3.55
CA VAL A 41 -12.48 -4.30 3.32
C VAL A 41 -11.41 -4.15 4.40
N LEU A 42 -10.95 -2.93 4.67
CA LEU A 42 -9.95 -2.67 5.70
C LEU A 42 -10.41 -3.08 7.11
N GLN A 43 -11.69 -2.86 7.43
CA GLN A 43 -12.26 -3.31 8.71
C GLN A 43 -12.27 -4.83 8.83
N LYS A 44 -12.59 -5.57 7.77
CA LYS A 44 -12.52 -7.04 7.77
C LYS A 44 -11.09 -7.50 8.00
N VAL A 45 -10.12 -6.96 7.26
CA VAL A 45 -8.70 -7.30 7.44
C VAL A 45 -8.22 -6.95 8.85
N ALA A 46 -8.67 -5.84 9.43
CA ALA A 46 -8.28 -5.41 10.77
C ALA A 46 -8.80 -6.36 11.87
N ASN A 47 -10.06 -6.79 11.75
CA ASN A 47 -10.82 -7.42 12.82
C ASN A 47 -10.92 -8.95 12.71
N GLU A 48 -10.78 -9.51 11.50
CA GLU A 48 -10.95 -10.94 11.23
C GLU A 48 -9.58 -11.59 10.96
N THR A 49 -9.33 -12.77 11.51
CA THR A 49 -8.10 -13.53 11.26
C THR A 49 -8.23 -14.31 9.95
N GLY A 50 -7.19 -14.29 9.10
CA GLY A 50 -7.17 -15.04 7.85
C GLY A 50 -7.84 -14.33 6.66
N VAL A 51 -8.16 -13.03 6.80
CA VAL A 51 -8.72 -12.22 5.72
C VAL A 51 -7.63 -11.42 5.01
N VAL A 52 -7.62 -11.49 3.68
CA VAL A 52 -6.85 -10.61 2.80
C VAL A 52 -7.80 -9.68 2.05
N GLY A 53 -7.49 -8.39 2.03
CA GLY A 53 -8.23 -7.39 1.29
C GLY A 53 -7.64 -7.18 -0.10
N VAL A 54 -8.49 -7.06 -1.13
CA VAL A 54 -8.09 -6.62 -2.47
C VAL A 54 -8.68 -5.23 -2.70
N LEU A 55 -7.79 -4.26 -2.92
CA LEU A 55 -8.12 -2.85 -3.05
C LEU A 55 -7.54 -2.27 -4.34
N PRO A 56 -8.12 -1.16 -4.84
CA PRO A 56 -7.49 -0.35 -5.86
C PRO A 56 -6.10 0.08 -5.42
N THR A 57 -5.22 0.25 -6.38
CA THR A 57 -3.88 0.76 -6.09
C THR A 57 -3.97 2.17 -5.52
N PRO A 58 -3.14 2.54 -4.53
CA PRO A 58 -3.16 3.90 -4.00
C PRO A 58 -3.00 4.94 -5.12
N GLY A 59 -3.79 6.03 -5.07
CA GLY A 59 -3.73 7.14 -6.03
C GLY A 59 -4.40 6.91 -7.40
N CYS A 60 -4.96 5.72 -7.71
CA CYS A 60 -5.59 5.50 -9.03
C CYS A 60 -6.99 6.10 -9.21
N GLY A 61 -7.57 6.72 -8.17
CA GLY A 61 -8.89 7.38 -8.21
C GLY A 61 -10.11 6.44 -8.11
N ASP A 62 -9.97 5.15 -8.40
CA ASP A 62 -11.05 4.15 -8.38
C ASP A 62 -11.78 4.00 -7.04
N SER A 63 -11.10 4.25 -5.92
CA SER A 63 -11.66 4.19 -4.58
C SER A 63 -12.56 5.38 -4.24
N GLY A 64 -12.49 6.47 -5.03
CA GLY A 64 -13.08 7.76 -4.71
C GLY A 64 -12.59 8.39 -3.39
N THR A 65 -11.56 7.81 -2.75
CA THR A 65 -11.10 8.15 -1.39
C THR A 65 -9.60 7.83 -1.22
N ASP A 66 -8.92 8.60 -0.36
CA ASP A 66 -7.50 8.41 -0.02
C ASP A 66 -7.30 7.36 1.08
N TRP A 67 -7.85 6.17 0.84
CA TRP A 67 -7.93 5.09 1.83
C TRP A 67 -6.56 4.69 2.43
N TRP A 68 -5.48 4.90 1.68
CA TRP A 68 -4.12 4.59 2.06
C TRP A 68 -3.67 5.38 3.29
N GLN A 69 -4.26 6.56 3.56
CA GLN A 69 -4.01 7.33 4.79
C GLN A 69 -4.45 6.55 6.04
N GLY A 70 -5.51 5.75 5.93
CA GLY A 70 -6.00 4.91 7.03
C GLY A 70 -5.01 3.84 7.47
N LEU A 71 -4.10 3.41 6.58
CA LEU A 71 -3.05 2.47 6.94
C LEU A 71 -1.95 3.12 7.78
N ALA A 72 -1.63 4.40 7.54
CA ALA A 72 -0.59 5.12 8.27
C ALA A 72 -0.89 5.26 9.76
N HIS A 73 -2.18 5.29 10.14
CA HIS A 73 -2.64 5.35 11.52
C HIS A 73 -2.69 3.99 12.22
N GLY A 74 -2.75 2.89 11.46
CA GLY A 74 -2.86 1.52 11.97
C GLY A 74 -1.53 0.92 12.46
N SER A 75 -0.40 1.57 12.17
CA SER A 75 0.94 1.11 12.55
C SER A 75 1.39 1.57 13.95
N ALA A 76 0.52 2.26 14.70
CA ALA A 76 0.84 2.76 16.04
C ALA A 76 0.34 1.79 17.15
N GLY A 77 1.23 0.94 17.68
CA GLY A 77 0.99 0.08 18.86
C GLY A 77 1.53 -1.34 18.75
N ASP A 78 1.31 -2.16 19.79
CA ASP A 78 1.81 -3.56 19.92
C ASP A 78 1.18 -4.59 18.95
N ARG A 79 0.30 -4.17 18.03
CA ARG A 79 -0.31 -5.05 17.03
C ARG A 79 -0.14 -4.44 15.64
N ALA A 80 0.54 -5.15 14.75
CA ALA A 80 0.62 -4.78 13.34
C ALA A 80 -0.80 -4.66 12.75
N GLY A 81 -1.15 -3.45 12.31
CA GLY A 81 -2.36 -3.17 11.57
C GLY A 81 -2.31 -3.76 10.16
N PRO A 82 -3.41 -3.63 9.38
CA PRO A 82 -3.40 -3.97 7.96
C PRO A 82 -2.28 -3.19 7.23
N GLN A 83 -1.55 -3.88 6.35
CA GLN A 83 -0.54 -3.26 5.48
C GLN A 83 -0.63 -3.83 4.06
N ILE A 84 -0.13 -3.07 3.09
CA ILE A 84 0.02 -3.56 1.71
C ILE A 84 1.09 -4.66 1.70
N VAL A 85 0.77 -5.80 1.09
CA VAL A 85 1.66 -6.98 1.08
C VAL A 85 1.96 -7.51 -0.31
N ALA A 86 1.15 -7.16 -1.32
CA ALA A 86 1.42 -7.55 -2.70
C ALA A 86 0.80 -6.57 -3.71
N ARG A 87 1.37 -6.57 -4.91
CA ARG A 87 0.85 -5.90 -6.10
C ARG A 87 0.23 -6.95 -7.02
N LEU A 88 -0.97 -6.65 -7.52
CA LEU A 88 -1.75 -7.54 -8.36
C LEU A 88 -1.97 -6.92 -9.76
N PRO A 89 -1.98 -7.72 -10.83
CA PRO A 89 -1.47 -9.11 -10.86
C PRO A 89 0.05 -9.13 -10.65
N PHE A 90 0.56 -10.23 -10.06
CA PHE A 90 2.00 -10.43 -9.91
C PHE A 90 2.67 -10.82 -11.23
N PHE A 91 2.04 -11.73 -11.98
CA PHE A 91 2.46 -12.07 -13.34
C PHE A 91 1.67 -11.21 -14.33
N ARG A 92 2.34 -10.23 -14.93
CA ARG A 92 1.73 -9.29 -15.88
C ARG A 92 1.90 -9.82 -17.30
N SER A 93 0.81 -9.83 -18.07
CA SER A 93 0.82 -10.19 -19.49
C SER A 93 0.14 -9.10 -20.32
N GLU A 94 0.79 -8.67 -21.39
CA GLU A 94 0.18 -7.74 -22.35
C GLU A 94 -0.99 -8.38 -23.12
N ARG A 95 -1.00 -9.72 -23.25
CA ARG A 95 -2.04 -10.45 -23.98
C ARG A 95 -3.35 -10.54 -23.22
N LYS A 96 -3.29 -10.47 -21.88
CA LYS A 96 -4.45 -10.50 -20.98
C LYS A 96 -4.25 -9.43 -19.91
N PRO A 97 -4.52 -8.14 -20.23
CA PRO A 97 -4.44 -7.08 -19.23
C PRO A 97 -5.51 -7.33 -18.16
N GLU A 98 -5.07 -7.39 -16.90
CA GLU A 98 -5.95 -7.51 -15.72
C GLU A 98 -5.94 -6.19 -14.95
N ARG A 99 -6.93 -6.00 -14.05
CA ARG A 99 -7.03 -4.79 -13.24
C ARG A 99 -5.85 -4.71 -12.27
N ASP A 100 -5.26 -3.53 -12.18
CA ASP A 100 -4.24 -3.24 -11.17
C ASP A 100 -4.88 -3.11 -9.79
N ALA A 101 -4.33 -3.85 -8.83
CA ALA A 101 -4.80 -3.84 -7.46
C ALA A 101 -3.64 -4.05 -6.47
N VAL A 102 -3.92 -3.88 -5.19
CA VAL A 102 -3.03 -4.26 -4.09
C VAL A 102 -3.74 -5.22 -3.15
N ALA A 103 -2.96 -6.16 -2.60
CA ALA A 103 -3.42 -6.99 -1.49
C ALA A 103 -3.02 -6.35 -0.16
N VAL A 104 -3.93 -6.34 0.81
CA VAL A 104 -3.73 -5.83 2.16
C VAL A 104 -4.00 -6.91 3.18
N ALA A 105 -3.10 -7.12 4.13
CA ALA A 105 -3.22 -8.15 5.15
C ALA A 105 -2.53 -7.75 6.47
N LYS A 106 -2.80 -8.49 7.55
CA LYS A 106 -2.10 -8.39 8.83
C LYS A 106 -1.01 -9.46 8.94
N VAL A 107 0.02 -9.31 8.13
CA VAL A 107 1.20 -10.19 8.13
C VAL A 107 2.46 -9.34 8.08
N ASP A 108 3.56 -9.84 8.62
CA ASP A 108 4.85 -9.17 8.53
C ASP A 108 5.38 -9.25 7.10
N ARG A 109 6.12 -8.21 6.68
CA ARG A 109 6.76 -8.17 5.37
C ARG A 109 8.14 -8.79 5.44
N GLU A 110 8.41 -9.66 4.49
CA GLU A 110 9.74 -10.23 4.25
C GLU A 110 10.40 -9.54 3.05
N GLU A 111 11.72 -9.41 3.08
CA GLU A 111 12.51 -8.93 1.96
C GLU A 111 12.57 -9.99 0.86
N THR A 112 12.23 -9.62 -0.36
CA THR A 112 12.19 -10.52 -1.53
C THR A 112 13.32 -10.24 -2.52
N GLY A 113 14.04 -9.12 -2.35
CA GLY A 113 15.21 -8.71 -3.14
C GLY A 113 14.88 -7.62 -4.14
N GLU A 114 13.79 -7.78 -4.90
CA GLU A 114 13.25 -6.75 -5.79
C GLU A 114 11.92 -6.23 -5.22
N ASP A 115 12.02 -5.34 -4.24
CA ASP A 115 10.88 -4.83 -3.49
C ASP A 115 10.56 -3.37 -3.81
N ARG A 116 9.32 -3.01 -3.50
CA ARG A 116 8.82 -1.64 -3.43
C ARG A 116 8.19 -1.42 -2.06
N THR A 117 8.34 -0.23 -1.51
CA THR A 117 7.78 0.14 -0.20
C THR A 117 6.97 1.43 -0.30
N TYR A 118 5.74 1.40 0.20
CA TYR A 118 4.91 2.60 0.30
C TYR A 118 5.20 3.36 1.60
N LEU A 119 5.56 4.64 1.46
CA LEU A 119 5.82 5.55 2.56
C LEU A 119 4.77 6.66 2.60
N VAL A 120 4.26 6.96 3.79
CA VAL A 120 3.38 8.11 4.02
C VAL A 120 4.12 9.16 4.83
N LEU A 121 4.25 10.36 4.27
CA LEU A 121 4.89 11.49 4.91
C LEU A 121 3.81 12.49 5.36
N HIS A 122 3.87 12.90 6.61
CA HIS A 122 3.07 14.00 7.13
C HIS A 122 3.94 15.23 7.33
N GLY A 123 3.41 16.40 6.96
CA GLY A 123 4.06 17.68 7.16
C GLY A 123 3.07 18.83 7.23
N PRO A 124 3.58 20.07 7.45
CA PRO A 124 2.75 21.26 7.45
C PRO A 124 2.05 21.47 6.10
N ALA A 125 0.89 22.15 6.08
CA ALA A 125 0.08 22.37 4.87
C ALA A 125 0.79 23.08 3.70
N ASN A 126 1.92 23.75 3.94
CA ASN A 126 2.69 24.46 2.92
C ASN A 126 3.97 23.73 2.52
N VAL A 127 4.09 22.44 2.84
CA VAL A 127 5.30 21.69 2.54
C VAL A 127 5.53 21.56 1.03
N SER A 128 6.76 21.81 0.60
CA SER A 128 7.15 21.58 -0.79
C SER A 128 7.34 20.08 -1.02
N ARG A 129 6.47 19.50 -1.86
CA ARG A 129 6.55 18.09 -2.29
C ARG A 129 7.91 17.73 -2.86
N THR A 130 8.44 18.60 -3.73
CA THR A 130 9.76 18.42 -4.35
C THR A 130 10.88 18.47 -3.31
N SER A 131 10.77 19.33 -2.29
CA SER A 131 11.77 19.39 -1.22
C SER A 131 11.73 18.16 -0.32
N CYS A 132 10.53 17.65 0.00
CA CYS A 132 10.38 16.39 0.72
C CYS A 132 11.01 15.23 -0.05
N LEU A 133 10.71 15.12 -1.36
CA LEU A 133 11.26 14.06 -2.20
C LEU A 133 12.79 14.10 -2.25
N LYS A 134 13.38 15.28 -2.47
CA LYS A 134 14.84 15.47 -2.43
C LYS A 134 15.46 15.12 -1.08
N THR A 135 14.74 15.37 0.02
CA THR A 135 15.23 15.01 1.36
C THR A 135 15.24 13.50 1.56
N ILE A 136 14.22 12.80 1.05
CA ILE A 136 14.14 11.34 1.05
C ILE A 136 15.25 10.73 0.18
N GLU A 137 15.47 11.27 -1.02
CA GLU A 137 16.57 10.87 -1.92
C GLU A 137 17.95 11.09 -1.28
N ALA A 138 18.17 12.25 -0.64
CA ALA A 138 19.42 12.56 0.04
C ALA A 138 19.70 11.64 1.24
N ALA A 139 18.67 11.03 1.83
CA ALA A 139 18.79 10.00 2.85
C ALA A 139 19.07 8.60 2.27
N GLY A 140 19.24 8.47 0.96
CA GLY A 140 19.52 7.20 0.28
C GLY A 140 18.28 6.35 0.05
N ILE A 141 17.09 6.97 -0.07
CA ILE A 141 15.84 6.30 -0.43
C ILE A 141 15.39 6.84 -1.79
N SER A 142 15.50 6.03 -2.83
CA SER A 142 14.96 6.32 -4.16
C SER A 142 13.45 6.15 -4.11
N ALA A 143 12.68 7.21 -4.37
CA ALA A 143 11.23 7.17 -4.30
C ALA A 143 10.57 8.09 -5.33
N GLN A 144 9.30 7.81 -5.64
CA GLN A 144 8.46 8.66 -6.48
C GLN A 144 7.18 9.05 -5.75
N LEU A 145 6.67 10.25 -6.05
CA LEU A 145 5.36 10.69 -5.54
C LEU A 145 4.24 9.95 -6.27
N VAL A 146 3.39 9.26 -5.51
CA VAL A 146 2.22 8.55 -6.03
C VAL A 146 0.98 9.42 -5.93
N ASP A 147 0.78 10.01 -4.75
CA ASP A 147 -0.41 10.77 -4.42
C ASP A 147 -0.07 11.79 -3.33
N TRP A 148 -0.89 12.82 -3.20
CA TRP A 148 -0.75 13.82 -2.16
C TRP A 148 -2.05 14.55 -1.89
N GLN A 149 -2.23 14.95 -0.65
CA GLN A 149 -3.30 15.82 -0.23
C GLN A 149 -2.75 16.96 0.60
N SER A 150 -3.35 18.13 0.49
CA SER A 150 -3.01 19.28 1.31
C SER A 150 -4.29 19.99 1.71
N ASP A 151 -4.67 19.80 2.97
CA ASP A 151 -5.74 20.56 3.60
C ASP A 151 -5.16 21.31 4.80
N ARG A 152 -5.41 20.83 6.03
CA ARG A 152 -4.79 21.39 7.25
C ARG A 152 -3.35 20.95 7.46
N GLU A 153 -3.03 19.76 6.98
CA GLU A 153 -1.70 19.18 6.91
C GLU A 153 -1.50 18.65 5.50
N SER A 154 -0.23 18.51 5.10
CA SER A 154 0.11 17.85 3.86
C SER A 154 0.45 16.39 4.13
N VAL A 155 -0.20 15.50 3.39
CA VAL A 155 0.07 14.06 3.43
C VAL A 155 0.52 13.63 2.04
N LEU A 156 1.71 13.05 1.95
CA LEU A 156 2.29 12.59 0.70
C LEU A 156 2.43 11.07 0.76
N LEU A 157 2.00 10.41 -0.32
CA LEU A 157 2.26 9.00 -0.53
C LEU A 157 3.42 8.84 -1.53
N LEU A 158 4.46 8.15 -1.10
CA LEU A 158 5.61 7.80 -1.92
C LEU A 158 5.66 6.29 -2.18
N ASP A 159 6.17 5.92 -3.34
CA ASP A 159 6.54 4.55 -3.70
C ASP A 159 8.06 4.49 -3.84
N ALA A 160 8.71 3.82 -2.90
CA ALA A 160 10.15 3.74 -2.74
C ALA A 160 10.70 2.41 -3.24
N GLU A 161 11.92 2.44 -3.79
CA GLU A 161 12.66 1.24 -4.20
C GLU A 161 13.24 0.52 -2.98
N GLY A 162 13.16 -0.82 -3.00
CA GLY A 162 13.68 -1.72 -2.00
C GLY A 162 12.75 -1.97 -0.81
N TYR A 163 13.18 -2.91 0.02
CA TYR A 163 12.56 -3.19 1.31
C TYR A 163 13.00 -2.14 2.33
N ILE A 164 12.03 -1.47 2.95
CA ILE A 164 12.25 -0.50 4.02
C ILE A 164 11.36 -0.90 5.20
N SER A 165 11.98 -1.18 6.35
CA SER A 165 11.29 -1.48 7.60
C SER A 165 10.87 -0.18 8.31
N GLY A 166 9.94 -0.27 9.25
CA GLY A 166 9.49 0.89 10.04
C GLY A 166 10.61 1.55 10.86
N ASP A 167 11.63 0.77 11.23
CA ASP A 167 12.78 1.22 12.03
C ASP A 167 14.02 1.54 11.18
N ASP A 168 13.89 1.64 9.86
CA ASP A 168 15.02 1.91 8.98
C ASP A 168 15.67 3.28 9.34
N PRO A 169 16.98 3.31 9.63
CA PRO A 169 17.66 4.51 10.10
C PRO A 169 17.58 5.67 9.08
N ARG A 170 17.44 5.38 7.79
CA ARG A 170 17.31 6.40 6.73
C ARG A 170 16.03 7.21 6.88
N LEU A 171 14.94 6.61 7.36
CA LEU A 171 13.68 7.33 7.65
C LEU A 171 13.89 8.37 8.74
N SER A 172 14.58 7.99 9.83
CA SER A 172 14.88 8.89 10.93
C SER A 172 15.82 10.03 10.51
N ALA A 173 16.80 9.74 9.63
CA ALA A 173 17.73 10.72 9.09
C ALA A 173 17.03 11.73 8.17
N ALA A 174 16.15 11.26 7.27
CA ALA A 174 15.36 12.12 6.40
C ALA A 174 14.47 13.09 7.21
N ARG A 175 13.81 12.59 8.26
CA ARG A 175 12.98 13.41 9.15
C ARG A 175 13.78 14.52 9.85
N GLN A 176 14.98 14.19 10.33
CA GLN A 176 15.87 15.16 10.98
C GLN A 176 16.37 16.22 9.98
N ALA A 177 16.81 15.79 8.79
CA ALA A 177 17.29 16.68 7.74
C ALA A 177 16.20 17.62 7.21
N ALA A 178 14.94 17.19 7.24
CA ALA A 178 13.80 18.00 6.79
C ALA A 178 13.51 19.21 7.68
N GLY A 179 14.10 19.31 8.89
CA GLY A 179 13.98 20.51 9.74
C GLY A 179 12.53 20.90 10.08
N GLY A 180 11.63 19.93 10.20
CA GLY A 180 10.20 20.14 10.47
C GLY A 180 9.29 20.15 9.23
N ALA A 181 9.84 20.12 8.01
CA ALA A 181 9.06 19.92 6.80
C ALA A 181 8.43 18.51 6.74
N ILE A 182 9.11 17.51 7.31
CA ILE A 182 8.59 16.15 7.49
C ILE A 182 8.42 15.93 9.00
N MET A 183 7.17 15.87 9.46
CA MET A 183 6.82 15.66 10.87
C MET A 183 6.80 14.18 11.23
N HIS A 184 6.26 13.35 10.34
CA HIS A 184 6.15 11.90 10.53
C HIS A 184 6.39 11.16 9.21
N ILE A 185 6.95 9.95 9.29
CA ILE A 185 7.07 9.01 8.17
C ILE A 185 6.56 7.65 8.63
N SER A 186 5.57 7.09 7.92
CA SER A 186 5.03 5.75 8.18
C SER A 186 5.29 4.83 6.99
N VAL A 187 5.71 3.59 7.24
CA VAL A 187 5.62 2.51 6.26
C VAL A 187 4.21 1.94 6.31
N ILE A 188 3.50 1.90 5.18
CA ILE A 188 2.14 1.35 5.09
C ILE A 188 2.08 0.00 4.35
N GLY A 189 3.26 -0.56 4.10
CA GLY A 189 3.43 -1.84 3.43
C GLY A 189 4.30 -1.73 2.19
N GLY A 190 4.29 -2.78 1.38
CA GLY A 190 5.10 -2.87 0.17
C GLY A 190 4.87 -4.19 -0.54
N TYR A 191 5.57 -4.39 -1.63
CA TYR A 191 5.32 -5.52 -2.52
C TYR A 191 6.59 -5.88 -3.31
N ALA A 192 6.73 -7.16 -3.65
CA ALA A 192 7.69 -7.60 -4.64
C ALA A 192 7.30 -7.04 -6.03
N VAL A 193 8.27 -6.57 -6.80
CA VAL A 193 8.05 -6.04 -8.15
C VAL A 193 7.38 -7.11 -9.03
N PRO A 194 6.24 -6.82 -9.66
CA PRO A 194 5.57 -7.77 -10.54
C PRO A 194 6.44 -8.23 -11.71
N TYR A 195 6.39 -9.52 -12.01
CA TYR A 195 7.10 -10.12 -13.13
C TYR A 195 6.34 -9.88 -14.44
N HIS A 196 7.06 -9.42 -15.47
CA HIS A 196 6.50 -9.20 -16.80
C HIS A 196 6.76 -10.42 -17.67
N LEU A 197 5.69 -11.09 -18.10
CA LEU A 197 5.78 -12.23 -19.01
C LEU A 197 6.15 -11.73 -20.42
N PRO A 198 7.10 -12.39 -21.10
CA PRO A 198 7.42 -12.06 -22.48
C PRO A 198 6.20 -12.26 -23.39
N GLY A 199 6.04 -11.34 -24.33
CA GLY A 199 4.90 -11.25 -25.25
C GLY A 199 4.91 -12.28 -26.37
#